data_AF-A0A970D406-F1
#
_entry.id   AF-A0A970D406-F1
#
_cell.length_a   1.000
_cell.length_b   1.000
_cell.length_c   1.000
_cell.angle_alpha   90.00
_cell.angle_beta   90.00
_cell.angle_gamma   90.00
#
_symmetry.space_group_name_H-M   'P 1'
#
loop_
_entity.id
_entity.type
_entity.pdbx_description
1 polymer ?
#
loop_
_entity_poly.entity_id
_entity_poly.type
_entity_poly.pdbx_seq_one_letter_code
_entity_poly.pdbx_strand_id
1 'polypeptide(L)'
;MEKKILDITAIKDIIPHRFPFLLVDKIIEVELEPVVRAVGIKNVTINEPFFQGHFPSYPVMPGVLIVEALAQTACVAGLMIEENKGKIPLFTGIDNLKFRRQVVPGDTLKLEVEFTAMRRGMGKANVRASVREQTAAEGIIKFAIIEPEGKE
;
A
#
# COMPACT_ATOMS: atom_id res chain seq x y z
N MET A 1 -8.44 19.30 -10.29
CA MET A 1 -7.97 18.54 -9.13
C MET A 1 -6.52 18.16 -9.38
N GLU A 2 -5.63 18.47 -8.44
CA GLU A 2 -4.20 18.37 -8.64
C GLU A 2 -3.72 16.93 -8.38
N LYS A 3 -3.38 16.21 -9.44
CA LYS A 3 -2.76 14.88 -9.32
C LYS A 3 -1.35 15.07 -8.78
N LYS A 4 -1.10 14.61 -7.55
CA LYS A 4 0.22 14.69 -6.92
C LYS A 4 1.02 13.42 -7.16
N ILE A 5 2.25 13.58 -7.65
CA ILE A 5 3.24 12.51 -7.77
C ILE A 5 4.17 12.61 -6.56
N LEU A 6 4.45 11.49 -5.89
CA LEU A 6 5.35 11.42 -4.73
C LEU A 6 6.48 10.44 -5.00
N ASP A 7 7.71 10.90 -4.80
CA ASP A 7 8.89 10.03 -4.80
C ASP A 7 9.08 9.33 -3.44
N ILE A 8 10.13 8.50 -3.35
CA ILE A 8 10.42 7.72 -2.15
C ILE A 8 10.74 8.57 -0.92
N THR A 9 11.27 9.78 -1.10
CA THR A 9 11.59 10.69 0.02
C THR A 9 10.30 11.25 0.60
N ALA A 10 9.41 11.76 -0.25
CA ALA A 10 8.10 12.24 0.16
C ALA A 10 7.26 11.12 0.81
N ILE A 11 7.33 9.88 0.31
CA ILE A 11 6.65 8.73 0.93
C ILE A 11 7.18 8.49 2.35
N LYS A 12 8.51 8.50 2.55
CA LYS A 12 9.13 8.27 3.87
C LYS A 12 8.79 9.35 4.90
N ASP A 13 8.50 10.56 4.45
CA ASP A 13 8.06 11.66 5.33
C ASP A 13 6.60 11.48 5.78
N ILE A 14 5.79 10.77 4.98
CA ILE A 14 4.36 10.54 5.25
C ILE A 14 4.15 9.28 6.09
N ILE A 15 4.79 8.15 5.73
CA ILE A 15 4.59 6.86 6.40
C ILE A 15 5.83 6.42 7.20
N PRO A 16 5.65 5.72 8.34
CA PRO A 16 6.76 5.34 9.21
C PRO A 16 7.58 4.15 8.70
N HIS A 17 7.09 3.40 7.71
CA HIS A 17 7.73 2.19 7.19
C HIS A 17 9.16 2.46 6.68
N ARG A 18 10.09 1.56 7.00
CA ARG A 18 11.50 1.60 6.57
C ARG A 18 11.95 0.22 6.10
N PHE A 19 13.14 0.12 5.52
CA PHE A 19 13.71 -1.16 5.11
C PHE A 19 13.74 -2.17 6.28
N PRO A 20 13.39 -3.45 6.07
CA PRO A 20 13.02 -4.10 4.80
C PRO A 20 11.51 -4.10 4.50
N PHE A 21 10.72 -3.23 5.14
CA PHE A 21 9.26 -3.26 5.12
C PHE A 21 8.60 -2.02 4.50
N LEU A 22 9.35 -1.15 3.84
CA LEU A 22 8.79 -0.10 2.97
C LEU A 22 8.61 -0.69 1.56
N LEU A 23 7.36 -0.88 1.14
CA LEU A 23 7.00 -1.66 -0.04
C LEU A 23 6.29 -0.84 -1.13
N VAL A 24 6.40 0.48 -1.08
CA VAL A 24 5.89 1.39 -2.11
C VAL A 24 7.03 2.32 -2.54
N ASP A 25 7.38 2.29 -3.81
CA ASP A 25 8.53 3.01 -4.36
C ASP A 25 8.17 4.42 -4.83
N LYS A 26 6.94 4.60 -5.29
CA LYS A 26 6.43 5.84 -5.88
C LYS A 26 4.91 5.88 -5.79
N ILE A 27 4.34 7.07 -5.61
CA ILE A 27 2.93 7.32 -5.86
C ILE A 27 2.80 8.14 -7.15
N ILE A 28 2.02 7.65 -8.10
CA ILE A 28 1.85 8.29 -9.42
C ILE A 28 0.53 9.07 -9.52
N GLU A 29 -0.40 8.80 -8.61
CA GLU A 29 -1.66 9.54 -8.50
C GLU A 29 -2.14 9.53 -7.05
N VAL A 30 -2.57 10.69 -6.54
CA VAL A 30 -3.34 10.83 -5.30
C VAL A 30 -4.45 11.83 -5.57
N GLU A 31 -5.66 11.51 -5.14
CA GLU A 31 -6.77 12.45 -5.05
C GLU A 31 -7.40 12.31 -3.67
N LEU A 32 -7.65 13.43 -3.00
CA LEU A 32 -8.19 13.43 -1.62
C LEU A 32 -9.69 13.74 -1.57
N GLU A 33 -10.23 14.33 -2.64
CA GLU A 33 -11.64 14.70 -2.77
C GLU A 33 -12.10 14.46 -4.22
N PRO A 34 -13.40 14.18 -4.46
CA PRO A 34 -14.44 13.90 -3.46
C PRO A 34 -14.30 12.50 -2.83
N VAL A 35 -13.50 11.63 -3.45
CA VAL A 35 -13.19 10.27 -2.97
C VAL A 35 -11.68 10.14 -2.85
N VAL A 36 -11.22 9.69 -1.68
CA VAL A 36 -9.79 9.46 -1.44
C VAL A 36 -9.33 8.24 -2.24
N ARG A 37 -8.38 8.45 -3.15
CA ARG A 37 -7.77 7.39 -3.95
C ARG A 37 -6.28 7.61 -4.14
N ALA A 38 -5.54 6.52 -4.33
CA ALA A 38 -4.15 6.59 -4.72
C ALA A 38 -3.74 5.43 -5.62
N VAL A 39 -2.74 5.70 -6.45
CA VAL A 39 -2.08 4.71 -7.28
C VAL A 39 -0.58 4.72 -6.97
N GLY A 40 -0.11 3.65 -6.34
CA GLY A 40 1.29 3.40 -6.04
C GLY A 40 1.96 2.49 -7.06
N ILE A 41 3.29 2.48 -7.03
CA ILE A 41 4.15 1.58 -7.78
C ILE A 41 5.06 0.84 -6.80
N LYS A 42 5.18 -0.47 -6.99
CA LYS A 42 6.24 -1.28 -6.39
C LYS A 42 6.95 -2.10 -7.46
N ASN A 43 8.24 -1.86 -7.63
CA ASN A 43 9.12 -2.70 -8.43
C ASN A 43 9.48 -3.95 -7.65
N VAL A 44 9.51 -5.08 -8.36
CA VAL A 44 9.84 -6.37 -7.76
C VAL A 44 11.18 -6.82 -8.34
N THR A 45 12.17 -7.02 -7.48
CA THR A 45 13.54 -7.37 -7.90
C THR A 45 14.06 -8.56 -7.12
N ILE A 46 14.87 -9.41 -7.76
CA ILE A 46 15.48 -10.57 -7.11
C ILE A 46 16.38 -10.17 -5.93
N ASN A 47 16.82 -8.91 -5.89
CA ASN A 47 17.63 -8.35 -4.81
C ASN A 47 16.84 -7.95 -3.56
N GLU A 48 15.60 -8.42 -3.40
CA GLU A 48 14.81 -8.20 -2.19
C GLU A 48 14.98 -9.34 -1.17
N PRO A 49 15.07 -9.02 0.14
CA PRO A 49 15.47 -10.01 1.15
C PRO A 49 14.51 -11.20 1.27
N PHE A 50 13.22 -11.03 0.98
CA PHE A 50 12.24 -12.10 1.11
C PHE A 50 12.37 -13.21 0.04
N PHE A 51 13.04 -12.95 -1.10
CA PHE A 51 13.20 -13.98 -2.14
C PHE A 51 14.19 -15.08 -1.77
N GLN A 52 15.10 -14.84 -0.81
CA GLN A 52 15.96 -15.89 -0.27
C GLN A 52 15.17 -17.02 0.40
N GLY A 53 14.01 -16.68 0.98
CA GLY A 53 13.15 -17.61 1.69
C GLY A 53 11.86 -17.99 0.96
N HIS A 54 11.47 -17.29 -0.10
CA HIS A 54 10.16 -17.47 -0.74
C HIS A 54 10.22 -17.49 -2.27
N PHE A 55 10.67 -18.59 -2.88
CA PHE A 55 11.28 -19.78 -2.28
C PHE A 55 12.66 -20.00 -2.92
N PRO A 56 13.57 -20.74 -2.27
CA PRO A 56 14.80 -21.18 -2.92
C PRO A 56 14.51 -21.81 -4.29
N SER A 57 15.17 -21.31 -5.34
CA SER A 57 14.99 -21.72 -6.75
C SER A 57 13.62 -21.45 -7.38
N TYR A 58 12.68 -20.80 -6.67
CA TYR A 58 11.38 -20.41 -7.19
C TYR A 58 10.95 -19.06 -6.58
N PRO A 59 11.57 -17.95 -7.01
CA PRO A 59 11.32 -16.64 -6.42
C PRO A 59 9.91 -16.15 -6.77
N VAL A 60 9.06 -16.02 -5.75
CA VAL A 60 7.70 -15.48 -5.87
C VAL A 60 7.45 -14.50 -4.72
N MET A 61 6.97 -13.30 -5.02
CA MET A 61 6.68 -12.32 -3.98
C MET A 61 5.58 -12.88 -3.07
N PRO A 62 5.76 -12.92 -1.74
CA PRO A 62 4.73 -13.38 -0.82
C PRO A 62 3.44 -12.58 -1.01
N GLY A 63 2.31 -13.26 -1.16
CA GLY A 63 1.01 -12.59 -1.38
C GLY A 63 0.67 -11.59 -0.27
N VAL A 64 1.03 -11.91 0.97
CA VAL A 64 0.86 -11.00 2.13
C VAL A 64 1.63 -9.68 1.98
N LEU A 65 2.78 -9.67 1.29
CA LEU A 65 3.53 -8.44 1.03
C LEU A 65 2.90 -7.60 -0.10
N ILE A 66 2.13 -8.22 -1.00
CA ILE A 66 1.31 -7.46 -1.97
C ILE A 66 0.19 -6.72 -1.23
N VAL A 67 -0.43 -7.37 -0.25
CA VAL A 67 -1.47 -6.76 0.59
C VAL A 67 -0.89 -5.62 1.43
N GLU A 68 0.28 -5.84 2.03
CA GLU A 68 1.01 -4.81 2.75
C GLU A 68 1.33 -3.61 1.87
N ALA A 69 1.81 -3.81 0.64
CA ALA A 69 2.09 -2.72 -0.31
C ALA A 69 0.82 -1.92 -0.68
N LEU A 70 -0.33 -2.59 -0.86
CA LEU A 70 -1.62 -1.93 -1.06
C LEU A 70 -2.02 -1.11 0.17
N ALA A 71 -1.78 -1.63 1.37
CA ALA A 71 -2.07 -0.93 2.61
C ALA A 71 -1.19 0.29 2.81
N GLN A 72 0.10 0.20 2.52
CA GLN A 72 1.01 1.35 2.59
C GLN A 72 0.61 2.42 1.58
N THR A 73 0.14 2.03 0.39
CA THR A 73 -0.43 2.97 -0.59
C THR A 73 -1.67 3.67 -0.02
N ALA A 74 -2.55 2.92 0.67
CA ALA A 74 -3.67 3.49 1.40
C ALA A 74 -3.22 4.42 2.54
N CYS A 75 -2.19 4.06 3.30
CA CYS A 75 -1.63 4.86 4.38
C CYS A 75 -1.14 6.21 3.86
N VAL A 76 -0.44 6.23 2.72
CA VAL A 76 0.01 7.50 2.12
C VAL A 76 -1.18 8.42 1.85
N ALA A 77 -2.22 7.92 1.17
CA ALA A 77 -3.41 8.72 0.89
C ALA A 77 -4.15 9.15 2.17
N GLY A 78 -4.33 8.22 3.11
CA GLY A 78 -5.07 8.45 4.35
C GLY A 78 -4.39 9.45 5.29
N LEU A 79 -3.06 9.45 5.38
CA LEU A 79 -2.28 10.37 6.22
C LEU A 79 -2.04 11.74 5.57
N MET A 80 -2.29 11.88 4.26
CA MET A 80 -2.30 13.19 3.59
C MET A 80 -3.55 14.01 3.91
N ILE A 81 -4.61 13.38 4.42
CA ILE A 81 -5.78 14.07 4.97
C ILE A 81 -5.34 14.83 6.23
N GLU A 82 -5.65 16.13 6.30
CA GLU A 82 -5.14 17.04 7.33
C GLU A 82 -5.32 16.49 8.75
N GLU A 83 -6.52 15.98 9.05
CA GLU A 83 -6.91 15.43 10.36
C GLU A 83 -6.15 14.15 10.77
N ASN A 84 -5.48 13.50 9.82
CA ASN A 84 -4.77 12.24 10.01
C ASN A 84 -3.25 12.40 9.99
N LYS A 85 -2.72 13.59 9.69
CA LYS A 85 -1.26 13.80 9.65
C LYS A 85 -0.61 13.44 10.98
N GLY A 86 0.51 12.72 10.91
CA GLY A 86 1.29 12.31 12.08
C GLY A 86 0.74 11.10 12.84
N LYS A 87 -0.44 10.58 12.45
CA LYS A 87 -1.07 9.38 13.04
C LYS A 87 -0.51 8.09 12.44
N ILE A 88 -0.86 6.97 13.06
CA ILE A 88 -0.45 5.63 12.59
C ILE A 88 -1.69 4.85 12.14
N PRO A 89 -1.77 4.43 10.86
CA PRO A 89 -2.77 3.48 10.41
C PRO A 89 -2.36 2.05 10.81
N LEU A 90 -3.26 1.32 11.45
CA LEU A 90 -3.11 -0.09 11.79
C LEU A 90 -4.15 -0.93 11.04
N PHE A 91 -3.73 -2.06 10.48
CA PHE A 91 -4.63 -3.03 9.90
C PHE A 91 -5.61 -3.58 10.94
N THR A 92 -6.90 -3.56 10.62
CA THR A 92 -7.95 -4.16 11.47
C THR A 92 -8.66 -5.33 10.81
N GLY A 93 -8.53 -5.49 9.49
CA GLY A 93 -9.08 -6.65 8.80
C GLY A 93 -8.89 -6.62 7.29
N ILE A 94 -9.11 -7.78 6.68
CA ILE A 94 -9.06 -8.01 5.24
C ILE A 94 -10.31 -8.81 4.89
N ASP A 95 -11.09 -8.34 3.91
CA ASP A 95 -12.28 -9.06 3.43
C ASP A 95 -12.13 -9.42 1.95
N ASN A 96 -12.59 -10.62 1.59
CA ASN A 96 -12.73 -11.08 0.21
C ASN A 96 -11.49 -10.91 -0.68
N LEU A 97 -10.30 -10.93 -0.08
CA LEU A 97 -9.06 -10.78 -0.82
C LEU A 97 -8.74 -12.06 -1.59
N LYS A 98 -8.43 -11.90 -2.89
CA LYS A 98 -8.07 -12.99 -3.79
C LYS A 98 -6.72 -12.73 -4.44
N PHE A 99 -5.90 -13.78 -4.53
CA PHE A 99 -4.68 -13.79 -5.34
C PHE A 99 -4.95 -14.53 -6.65
N ARG A 100 -4.67 -13.88 -7.77
CA ARG A 100 -5.04 -14.35 -9.12
C ARG A 100 -3.84 -14.63 -10.02
N ARG A 101 -2.72 -13.95 -9.78
CA ARG A 101 -1.45 -14.11 -10.53
C ARG A 101 -0.29 -14.06 -9.54
N GLN A 102 0.65 -14.98 -9.67
CA GLN A 102 1.94 -14.89 -8.96
C GLN A 102 2.70 -13.64 -9.42
N VAL A 103 3.43 -13.01 -8.51
CA VAL A 103 4.28 -11.86 -8.82
C VAL A 103 5.72 -12.29 -8.64
N VAL A 104 6.57 -11.99 -9.63
CA VAL A 104 7.95 -12.50 -9.71
C VAL A 104 8.93 -11.37 -9.95
N PRO A 105 10.24 -11.58 -9.71
CA PRO A 105 11.26 -10.59 -10.07
C PRO A 105 11.15 -10.09 -11.51
N GLY A 106 11.27 -8.78 -11.71
CA GLY A 106 11.08 -8.10 -12.99
C GLY A 106 9.67 -7.53 -13.20
N ASP A 107 8.69 -7.93 -12.39
CA ASP A 107 7.36 -7.31 -12.41
C ASP A 107 7.38 -5.90 -11.82
N THR A 108 6.51 -5.03 -12.35
CA THR A 108 6.13 -3.77 -11.71
C THR A 108 4.66 -3.88 -11.28
N LEU A 109 4.43 -3.84 -9.98
CA LEU A 109 3.08 -3.78 -9.42
C LEU A 109 2.54 -2.36 -9.47
N LYS A 110 1.38 -2.20 -10.09
CA LYS A 110 0.51 -1.04 -9.93
C LYS A 110 -0.44 -1.32 -8.77
N LEU A 111 -0.44 -0.44 -7.78
CA LEU A 111 -1.16 -0.58 -6.51
C LEU A 111 -2.28 0.45 -6.46
N GLU A 112 -3.52 0.03 -6.68
CA GLU A 112 -4.69 0.91 -6.75
C GLU A 112 -5.50 0.79 -5.46
N VAL A 113 -5.84 1.94 -4.88
CA VAL A 113 -6.61 2.05 -3.64
C VAL A 113 -7.71 3.10 -3.81
N GLU A 114 -8.93 2.76 -3.40
CA GLU A 114 -10.05 3.69 -3.33
C GLU A 114 -10.78 3.52 -2.00
N PHE A 115 -10.91 4.60 -1.24
CA PHE A 115 -11.55 4.59 0.08
C PHE A 115 -13.06 4.56 -0.12
N THR A 116 -13.72 3.59 0.51
CA THR A 116 -15.18 3.40 0.45
C THR A 116 -15.88 3.93 1.69
N ALA A 117 -15.16 4.05 2.81
CA ALA A 117 -15.66 4.63 4.03
C ALA A 117 -14.49 5.14 4.90
N MET A 118 -14.72 6.25 5.58
CA MET A 118 -13.89 6.74 6.67
C MET A 118 -14.81 7.34 7.74
N ARG A 119 -14.82 6.78 8.95
CA ARG A 119 -15.66 7.27 10.05
C ARG A 119 -15.04 6.93 11.40
N ARG A 120 -14.94 7.92 12.30
CA ARG A 120 -14.45 7.73 13.69
C ARG A 120 -13.10 7.00 13.75
N GLY A 121 -12.16 7.41 12.91
CA GLY A 121 -10.82 6.80 12.83
C GLY A 121 -10.78 5.42 12.18
N MET A 122 -11.90 4.84 11.76
CA MET A 122 -11.94 3.57 11.02
C MET A 122 -12.12 3.83 9.53
N GLY A 123 -11.32 3.18 8.71
CA GLY A 123 -11.41 3.27 7.26
C GLY A 123 -11.50 1.92 6.58
N LYS A 124 -12.07 1.94 5.36
CA LYS A 124 -12.23 0.78 4.49
C LYS A 124 -11.89 1.19 3.06
N ALA A 125 -11.06 0.39 2.38
CA ALA A 125 -10.69 0.66 1.00
C ALA A 125 -10.84 -0.58 0.12
N ASN A 126 -11.33 -0.37 -1.10
CA ASN A 126 -11.18 -1.33 -2.19
C ASN A 126 -9.75 -1.24 -2.69
N VAL A 127 -9.11 -2.38 -2.91
CA VAL A 127 -7.71 -2.45 -3.31
C VAL A 127 -7.51 -3.42 -4.46
N ARG A 128 -6.58 -3.09 -5.35
CA ARG A 128 -6.19 -3.93 -6.49
C ARG A 128 -4.71 -3.75 -6.78
N ALA A 129 -3.98 -4.86 -6.84
CA ALA A 129 -2.63 -4.92 -7.38
C ALA A 129 -2.66 -5.56 -8.76
N SER A 130 -2.03 -4.94 -9.75
CA SER A 130 -1.96 -5.45 -11.12
C SER A 130 -0.52 -5.39 -11.66
N VAL A 131 -0.20 -6.32 -12.56
CA VAL A 131 1.01 -6.28 -13.36
C VAL A 131 0.58 -6.11 -14.82
N ARG A 132 0.91 -4.96 -15.40
CA ARG A 132 0.29 -4.49 -16.65
C ARG A 132 -1.25 -4.50 -16.48
N GLU A 133 -1.97 -5.21 -17.34
CA GLU A 133 -3.43 -5.30 -17.31
C GLU A 133 -3.98 -6.48 -16.48
N GLN A 134 -3.10 -7.34 -15.93
CA GLN A 134 -3.53 -8.54 -15.21
C GLN A 134 -3.60 -8.29 -13.71
N THR A 135 -4.76 -8.55 -13.11
CA THR A 135 -4.93 -8.50 -11.64
C THR A 135 -4.07 -9.59 -10.98
N ALA A 136 -3.20 -9.19 -10.06
CA ALA A 136 -2.44 -10.08 -9.20
C ALA A 136 -3.13 -10.34 -7.87
N ALA A 137 -3.66 -9.28 -7.24
CA ALA A 137 -4.45 -9.39 -6.02
C ALA A 137 -5.55 -8.32 -6.00
N GLU A 138 -6.69 -8.61 -5.39
CA GLU A 138 -7.75 -7.60 -5.17
C GLU A 138 -8.63 -7.98 -3.99
N GLY A 139 -9.26 -7.01 -3.37
CA GLY A 139 -10.17 -7.22 -2.25
C GLY A 139 -10.41 -5.93 -1.48
N ILE A 140 -10.63 -6.07 -0.17
CA ILE A 140 -10.93 -4.97 0.72
C ILE A 140 -9.97 -5.02 1.91
N ILE A 141 -9.43 -3.87 2.28
CA ILE A 141 -8.68 -3.69 3.53
C ILE A 141 -9.42 -2.75 4.47
N LYS A 142 -9.28 -2.99 5.76
CA LYS A 142 -9.79 -2.15 6.85
C LYS A 142 -8.63 -1.72 7.74
N PHE A 143 -8.67 -0.48 8.19
CA PHE A 143 -7.65 0.07 9.07
C PHE A 143 -8.26 0.99 10.13
N ALA A 144 -7.54 1.16 11.22
CA ALA A 144 -7.79 2.16 12.25
C ALA A 144 -6.66 3.20 12.22
N ILE A 145 -6.99 4.47 12.31
CA ILE A 145 -6.03 5.56 12.46
C ILE A 145 -5.94 5.89 13.95
N ILE A 146 -4.77 5.66 14.53
CA ILE A 146 -4.51 5.88 15.95
C ILE A 146 -3.46 6.96 16.16
N GLU A 147 -3.54 7.63 17.31
CA GLU A 147 -2.45 8.48 17.77
C GLU A 147 -1.25 7.59 18.16
N PRO A 148 -0.01 7.94 17.77
CA PRO A 148 1.16 7.24 18.27
C PRO A 148 1.30 7.45 19.79
N GLU A 149 1.31 6.38 20.58
CA GLU A 149 1.64 6.46 22.01
C GLU A 149 3.13 6.83 22.20
N GLY A 150 3.42 7.76 23.11
CA GLY A 150 4.79 7.99 23.61
C GLY A 150 5.72 8.85 22.75
N LYS A 151 5.21 9.78 21.93
CA LYS A 151 6.04 10.89 21.44
C LYS A 151 6.06 12.01 22.49
N GLU A 152 6.96 11.89 23.46
CA GLU A 152 7.54 13.06 24.15
C GLU A 152 8.44 13.85 23.19
#